data_AF-A0A377WC61-F1
#
_entry.id   AF-A0A377WC61-F1
#
_cell.length_a   1.000
_cell.length_b   1.000
_cell.length_c   1.000
_cell.angle_alpha   90.00
_cell.angle_beta   90.00
_cell.angle_gamma   90.00
#
_symmetry.space_group_name_H-M   'P 1'
#
loop_
_entity.id
_entity.type
_entity.pdbx_description
1 polymer ?
#
loop_
_entity_poly.entity_id
_entity_poly.type
_entity_poly.pdbx_seq_one_letter_code
_entity_poly.pdbx_strand_id
1 'polypeptide(L)'
;MAHAFYGLPNVKVVILYPRGKISPLQEKLFCTLGGNIETVAIDGDFDACQALVKQAFDDEELKASLGLNSANSINISRLLAQICYYFEAAAQLPQEARNQLVISVPSGNFGDLTAGLLAKSLGLPIKRFIAATNANDTVPRYLQGGEWAPKATQATLSNAMDVSQPNNWPRVEELFRRKIWRLSELGYAAVDDETTKAAMRELKAIGYISEPHAAIAWRALRDQLQPGEYGLFLGTAHPAKFKESVEEILQETLPLPKELADRADLPLLSHNLPADFAALRKLMMG
;
A
#
# COMPACT_ATOMS: atom_id res chain seq x y z
N MET A 1 0.93 -4.94 10.95
CA MET A 1 -0.26 -5.51 11.58
C MET A 1 0.09 -6.63 12.53
N ALA A 2 0.45 -7.83 12.05
CA ALA A 2 0.77 -8.96 12.91
C ALA A 2 1.74 -8.59 14.07
N HIS A 3 2.90 -8.01 13.74
CA HIS A 3 3.88 -7.55 14.73
C HIS A 3 3.35 -6.51 15.73
N ALA A 4 2.44 -5.62 15.34
CA ALA A 4 1.96 -4.54 16.20
C ALA A 4 1.01 -5.05 17.31
N PHE A 5 0.35 -6.18 17.06
CA PHE A 5 -0.61 -6.78 17.98
C PHE A 5 -0.13 -8.13 18.53
N TYR A 6 1.06 -8.59 18.15
CA TYR A 6 1.63 -9.86 18.61
C TYR A 6 1.79 -9.86 20.12
N GLY A 7 1.33 -10.95 20.77
CA GLY A 7 1.44 -11.15 22.21
C GLY A 7 0.50 -10.30 23.06
N LEU A 8 -0.39 -9.48 22.47
CA LEU A 8 -1.41 -8.76 23.24
C LEU A 8 -2.50 -9.76 23.70
N PRO A 9 -2.70 -9.97 25.02
CA PRO A 9 -3.56 -11.05 25.53
C PRO A 9 -5.03 -10.95 25.12
N ASN A 10 -5.48 -9.73 24.79
CA ASN A 10 -6.88 -9.41 24.52
C ASN A 10 -7.16 -9.31 23.02
N VAL A 11 -6.19 -9.65 22.16
CA VAL A 11 -6.27 -9.45 20.72
C VAL A 11 -5.91 -10.74 20.01
N LYS A 12 -6.82 -11.21 19.15
CA LYS A 12 -6.56 -12.23 18.14
C LYS A 12 -6.54 -11.56 16.78
N VAL A 13 -5.53 -11.84 15.96
CA VAL A 13 -5.39 -11.24 14.63
C VAL A 13 -5.57 -12.32 13.58
N VAL A 14 -6.51 -12.11 12.66
CA VAL A 14 -6.67 -12.94 11.47
C VAL A 14 -6.29 -12.11 10.24
N ILE A 15 -5.29 -12.57 9.48
CA ILE A 15 -4.81 -11.89 8.27
C ILE A 15 -5.15 -12.72 7.05
N LEU A 16 -5.97 -12.15 6.17
CA LEU A 16 -6.24 -12.71 4.84
C LEU A 16 -5.27 -12.14 3.82
N TYR A 17 -4.70 -13.00 2.98
CA TYR A 17 -3.86 -12.58 1.87
C TYR A 17 -4.05 -13.50 0.66
N PRO A 18 -3.86 -13.00 -0.57
CA PRO A 18 -3.98 -13.81 -1.77
C PRO A 18 -2.81 -14.80 -1.88
N ARG A 19 -3.15 -16.09 -1.92
CA ARG A 19 -2.18 -17.19 -1.98
C ARG A 19 -1.28 -17.05 -3.21
N GLY A 20 0.03 -17.07 -2.99
CA GLY A 20 1.03 -16.98 -4.07
C GLY A 20 1.14 -15.62 -4.77
N LYS A 21 0.46 -14.57 -4.26
CA LYS A 21 0.51 -13.20 -4.84
C LYS A 21 1.18 -12.18 -3.92
N ILE A 22 1.91 -12.64 -2.90
CA ILE A 22 2.79 -11.82 -2.06
C ILE A 22 4.21 -12.36 -2.14
N SER A 23 5.22 -11.52 -1.89
CA SER A 23 6.61 -11.99 -1.96
C SER A 23 6.90 -13.04 -0.87
N PRO A 24 7.78 -14.04 -1.13
CA PRO A 24 8.12 -15.06 -0.13
C PRO A 24 8.58 -14.48 1.21
N LEU A 25 9.41 -13.42 1.17
CA LEU A 25 9.89 -12.75 2.38
C LEU A 25 8.79 -11.97 3.10
N GLN A 26 7.82 -11.39 2.38
CA GLN A 26 6.64 -10.79 2.99
C GLN A 26 5.80 -11.84 3.71
N GLU A 27 5.54 -12.98 3.08
CA GLU A 27 4.81 -14.09 3.67
C GLU A 27 5.51 -14.59 4.95
N LYS A 28 6.82 -14.85 4.87
CA LYS A 28 7.62 -15.27 6.03
C LYS A 28 7.59 -14.27 7.17
N LEU A 29 7.54 -12.97 6.89
CA LEU A 29 7.55 -11.94 7.93
C LEU A 29 6.33 -12.05 8.86
N PHE A 30 5.13 -12.36 8.37
CA PHE A 30 3.92 -12.38 9.22
C PHE A 30 3.24 -13.75 9.36
N CYS A 31 3.49 -14.71 8.48
CA CYS A 31 2.91 -16.07 8.52
C CYS A 31 3.72 -17.08 9.35
N THR A 32 4.77 -16.63 10.05
CA THR A 32 5.65 -17.47 10.89
C THR A 32 5.54 -17.14 12.39
N LEU A 33 4.62 -16.23 12.75
CA LEU A 33 4.51 -15.71 14.12
C LEU A 33 3.79 -16.68 15.06
N GLY A 34 2.65 -17.23 14.64
CA GLY A 34 1.81 -18.07 15.51
C GLY A 34 1.28 -17.32 16.74
N GLY A 35 0.95 -18.07 17.79
CA GLY A 35 0.39 -17.51 19.02
C GLY A 35 -0.98 -16.88 18.77
N ASN A 36 -1.09 -15.56 18.95
CA ASN A 36 -2.33 -14.83 18.72
C ASN A 36 -2.50 -14.34 17.25
N ILE A 37 -1.58 -14.72 16.36
CA ILE A 37 -1.61 -14.38 14.93
C ILE A 37 -2.00 -15.61 14.13
N GLU A 38 -3.11 -15.50 13.42
CA GLU A 38 -3.57 -16.47 12.43
C GLU A 38 -3.49 -15.85 11.02
N THR A 39 -2.98 -16.63 10.08
CA THR A 39 -2.84 -16.23 8.69
C THR A 39 -3.62 -17.18 7.79
N VAL A 40 -4.28 -16.62 6.77
CA VAL A 40 -5.12 -17.37 5.85
C VAL A 40 -4.77 -16.98 4.42
N ALA A 41 -4.23 -17.94 3.69
CA ALA A 41 -3.95 -17.87 2.26
C ALA A 41 -5.25 -18.15 1.49
N ILE A 42 -5.83 -17.10 0.90
CA ILE A 42 -7.07 -17.15 0.13
C ILE A 42 -6.77 -17.46 -1.33
N ASP A 43 -7.51 -18.40 -1.92
CA ASP A 43 -7.49 -18.67 -3.35
C ASP A 43 -8.24 -17.57 -4.13
N GLY A 44 -7.56 -16.43 -4.33
CA GLY A 44 -8.15 -15.23 -4.92
C GLY A 44 -7.12 -14.12 -5.15
N ASP A 45 -7.59 -12.90 -5.37
CA ASP A 45 -6.78 -11.69 -5.38
C ASP A 45 -6.98 -10.85 -4.12
N PHE A 46 -6.32 -9.69 -4.06
CA PHE A 46 -6.42 -8.78 -2.92
C PHE A 46 -7.86 -8.26 -2.74
N ASP A 47 -8.55 -7.95 -3.85
CA ASP A 47 -9.92 -7.47 -3.84
C ASP A 47 -10.87 -8.53 -3.23
N ALA A 48 -10.69 -9.81 -3.56
CA ALA A 48 -11.43 -10.91 -2.95
C ALA A 48 -11.17 -11.01 -1.43
N CYS A 49 -9.91 -10.89 -0.99
CA CYS A 49 -9.58 -10.88 0.44
C CYS A 49 -10.28 -9.71 1.16
N GLN A 50 -10.30 -8.53 0.54
CA GLN A 50 -10.95 -7.36 1.10
C GLN A 50 -12.48 -7.49 1.11
N ALA A 51 -13.07 -8.12 0.10
CA ALA A 51 -14.50 -8.41 0.04
C ALA A 51 -14.92 -9.35 1.19
N LEU A 52 -14.14 -10.39 1.47
CA LEU A 52 -14.39 -11.29 2.62
C LEU A 52 -14.33 -10.54 3.96
N VAL A 53 -13.35 -9.64 4.14
CA VAL A 53 -13.29 -8.80 5.35
C VAL A 53 -14.54 -7.94 5.46
N LYS A 54 -15.01 -7.31 4.37
CA LYS A 54 -16.25 -6.50 4.39
C LYS A 54 -17.47 -7.32 4.74
N GLN A 55 -17.64 -8.50 4.14
CA GLN A 55 -18.74 -9.42 4.46
C GLN A 55 -18.72 -9.82 5.93
N ALA A 56 -17.54 -9.98 6.55
CA ALA A 56 -17.42 -10.23 7.99
C ALA A 56 -17.93 -9.06 8.85
N PHE A 57 -17.88 -7.82 8.37
CA PHE A 57 -18.46 -6.66 9.06
C PHE A 57 -19.97 -6.52 8.85
N ASP A 58 -20.55 -7.18 7.84
CA ASP A 58 -21.99 -7.21 7.62
C ASP A 58 -22.68 -8.34 8.43
N ASP A 59 -21.90 -9.31 8.94
CA ASP A 59 -22.37 -10.38 9.82
C ASP A 59 -22.40 -9.91 11.29
N GLU A 60 -23.59 -9.52 11.77
CA GLU A 60 -23.80 -9.04 13.14
C GLU A 60 -23.47 -10.09 14.22
N GLU A 61 -23.72 -11.38 13.96
CA GLU A 61 -23.45 -12.46 14.91
C GLU A 61 -21.94 -12.64 15.08
N LEU A 62 -21.20 -12.65 13.96
CA LEU A 62 -19.74 -12.77 13.95
C LEU A 62 -19.10 -11.55 14.65
N LYS A 63 -19.60 -10.34 14.36
CA LYS A 63 -19.13 -9.11 15.02
C LYS A 63 -19.30 -9.15 16.52
N ALA A 64 -20.50 -9.50 17.00
CA ALA A 64 -20.80 -9.56 18.43
C ALA A 64 -20.00 -10.66 19.13
N SER A 65 -19.85 -11.82 18.50
CA SER A 65 -19.18 -12.99 19.10
C SER A 65 -17.67 -12.78 19.23
N LEU A 66 -17.02 -12.17 18.24
CA LEU A 66 -15.56 -12.02 18.18
C LEU A 66 -15.06 -10.62 18.56
N GLY A 67 -15.95 -9.63 18.74
CA GLY A 67 -15.54 -8.24 18.90
C GLY A 67 -14.81 -7.72 17.65
N LEU A 68 -15.34 -8.06 16.46
CA LEU A 68 -14.63 -7.94 15.19
C LEU A 68 -14.26 -6.49 14.88
N ASN A 69 -12.99 -6.26 14.54
CA ASN A 69 -12.45 -4.96 14.17
C ASN A 69 -11.43 -5.12 13.04
N SER A 70 -11.19 -4.04 12.29
CA SER A 70 -10.24 -4.02 11.19
C SER A 70 -9.12 -3.08 11.54
N ALA A 71 -7.94 -3.44 11.08
CA ALA A 71 -6.77 -2.59 11.18
C ALA A 71 -6.14 -2.36 9.80
N ASN A 72 -6.94 -2.52 8.75
CA ASN A 72 -6.67 -1.93 7.45
C ASN A 72 -7.03 -0.43 7.46
N SER A 73 -6.80 0.27 6.36
CA SER A 73 -7.11 1.70 6.24
C SER A 73 -8.61 2.01 6.36
N ILE A 74 -9.48 1.01 6.44
CA ILE A 74 -10.87 1.17 6.89
C ILE A 74 -10.92 1.87 8.25
N ASN A 75 -10.00 1.51 9.17
CA ASN A 75 -9.90 2.10 10.50
C ASN A 75 -9.35 3.54 10.44
N ILE A 76 -10.05 4.46 11.10
CA ILE A 76 -9.67 5.88 11.14
C ILE A 76 -8.32 6.12 11.82
N SER A 77 -7.95 5.31 12.83
CA SER A 77 -6.68 5.45 13.55
C SER A 77 -5.50 5.27 12.60
N ARG A 78 -5.59 4.30 11.69
CA ARG A 78 -4.60 4.07 10.65
C ARG A 78 -4.47 5.24 9.70
N LEU A 79 -5.60 5.80 9.24
CA LEU A 79 -5.57 6.95 8.35
C LEU A 79 -4.93 8.17 9.03
N LEU A 80 -5.29 8.45 10.28
CA LEU A 80 -4.76 9.60 11.04
C LEU A 80 -3.27 9.46 11.35
N ALA A 81 -2.80 8.27 11.74
CA ALA A 81 -1.38 8.04 12.01
C ALA A 81 -0.50 8.30 10.77
N GLN A 82 -1.02 7.99 9.58
CA GLN A 82 -0.31 8.22 8.32
C GLN A 82 -0.13 9.71 7.99
N ILE A 83 -0.94 10.61 8.54
CA ILE A 83 -0.80 12.06 8.34
C ILE A 83 0.55 12.54 8.88
N CYS A 84 1.01 11.96 9.99
CA CYS A 84 2.16 12.43 10.75
C CYS A 84 3.46 12.44 9.93
N TYR A 85 3.71 11.40 9.11
CA TYR A 85 4.97 11.34 8.36
C TYR A 85 5.04 12.34 7.21
N TYR A 86 3.92 12.90 6.74
CA TYR A 86 3.95 14.00 5.78
C TYR A 86 4.49 15.28 6.42
N PHE A 87 4.07 15.56 7.67
CA PHE A 87 4.61 16.68 8.44
C PHE A 87 6.10 16.48 8.75
N GLU A 88 6.48 15.28 9.18
CA GLU A 88 7.88 14.92 9.43
C GLU A 88 8.74 15.10 8.17
N ALA A 89 8.30 14.57 7.03
CA ALA A 89 9.01 14.71 5.76
C ALA A 89 9.20 16.18 5.38
N ALA A 90 8.15 17.00 5.51
CA ALA A 90 8.24 18.43 5.22
C ALA A 90 9.14 19.18 6.22
N ALA A 91 9.17 18.78 7.50
CA ALA A 91 10.01 19.39 8.53
C ALA A 91 11.51 19.21 8.26
N GLN A 92 11.89 18.13 7.55
CA GLN A 92 13.28 17.87 7.14
C GLN A 92 13.73 18.73 5.94
N LEU A 93 12.81 19.43 5.27
CA LEU A 93 13.12 20.24 4.09
C LEU A 93 13.41 21.70 4.44
N PRO A 94 14.35 22.35 3.73
CA PRO A 94 14.56 23.79 3.86
C PRO A 94 13.29 24.57 3.48
N GLN A 95 13.18 25.82 3.95
CA GLN A 95 11.96 26.62 3.80
C GLN A 95 11.60 26.85 2.32
N GLU A 96 12.60 27.05 1.48
CA GLU A 96 12.45 27.28 0.03
C GLU A 96 11.83 26.05 -0.65
N ALA A 97 12.25 24.84 -0.26
CA ALA A 97 11.73 23.58 -0.78
C ALA A 97 10.28 23.31 -0.33
N ARG A 98 9.95 23.62 0.94
CA ARG A 98 8.60 23.41 1.50
C ARG A 98 7.51 24.10 0.67
N ASN A 99 7.75 25.32 0.20
CA ASN A 99 6.75 26.08 -0.57
C ASN A 99 6.55 25.55 -2.01
N GLN A 100 7.48 24.75 -2.51
CA GLN A 100 7.43 24.19 -3.87
C GLN A 100 7.37 22.65 -3.87
N LEU A 101 6.91 22.06 -2.76
CA LEU A 101 6.89 20.62 -2.55
C LEU A 101 5.83 19.91 -3.40
N VAL A 102 6.26 18.96 -4.22
CA VAL A 102 5.42 18.03 -4.98
C VAL A 102 5.64 16.63 -4.45
N ILE A 103 4.56 15.96 -4.04
CA ILE A 103 4.65 14.62 -3.44
C ILE A 103 4.01 13.58 -4.35
N SER A 104 4.79 12.57 -4.77
CA SER A 104 4.29 11.41 -5.49
C SER A 104 4.11 10.23 -4.54
N VAL A 105 2.91 9.64 -4.56
CA VAL A 105 2.50 8.58 -3.65
C VAL A 105 2.21 7.31 -4.46
N PRO A 106 2.98 6.22 -4.27
CA PRO A 106 2.66 4.95 -4.87
C PRO A 106 1.38 4.40 -4.24
N SER A 107 0.34 4.25 -5.06
CA SER A 107 -1.04 4.11 -4.60
C SER A 107 -1.68 2.83 -5.12
N GLY A 108 -1.97 1.91 -4.19
CA GLY A 108 -2.86 0.76 -4.42
C GLY A 108 -4.26 1.06 -3.89
N ASN A 109 -4.47 0.90 -2.58
CA ASN A 109 -5.77 1.13 -1.92
C ASN A 109 -6.04 2.60 -1.51
N PHE A 110 -5.19 3.54 -1.93
CA PHE A 110 -5.29 5.01 -1.74
C PHE A 110 -5.33 5.57 -0.29
N GLY A 111 -5.11 4.74 0.73
CA GLY A 111 -5.09 5.20 2.13
C GLY A 111 -3.94 6.19 2.41
N ASP A 112 -2.77 5.97 1.81
CA ASP A 112 -1.59 6.83 1.98
C ASP A 112 -1.82 8.22 1.38
N LEU A 113 -2.23 8.29 0.12
CA LEU A 113 -2.56 9.56 -0.55
C LEU A 113 -3.67 10.32 0.20
N THR A 114 -4.68 9.60 0.71
CA THR A 114 -5.75 10.22 1.53
C THR A 114 -5.16 10.91 2.77
N ALA A 115 -4.20 10.29 3.45
CA ALA A 115 -3.52 10.89 4.60
C ALA A 115 -2.69 12.13 4.22
N GLY A 116 -2.00 12.09 3.07
CA GLY A 116 -1.27 13.24 2.55
C GLY A 116 -2.18 14.42 2.23
N LEU A 117 -3.33 14.16 1.61
CA LEU A 117 -4.34 15.18 1.34
C LEU A 117 -4.93 15.75 2.64
N LEU A 118 -5.13 14.92 3.66
CA LEU A 118 -5.53 15.39 4.99
C LEU A 118 -4.45 16.29 5.60
N ALA A 119 -3.16 15.94 5.49
CA ALA A 119 -2.06 16.80 5.93
C ALA A 119 -2.08 18.18 5.25
N LYS A 120 -2.25 18.21 3.92
CA LYS A 120 -2.46 19.47 3.17
C LYS A 120 -3.68 20.22 3.68
N SER A 121 -4.76 19.51 3.98
CA SER A 121 -6.01 20.09 4.46
C SER A 121 -5.90 20.72 5.87
N LEU A 122 -4.90 20.28 6.65
CA LEU A 122 -4.53 20.82 7.96
C LEU A 122 -3.58 22.02 7.88
N GLY A 123 -3.11 22.39 6.68
CA GLY A 123 -2.26 23.55 6.45
C GLY A 123 -0.81 23.23 6.09
N LEU A 124 -0.44 21.96 5.92
CA LEU A 124 0.89 21.61 5.44
C LEU A 124 1.09 22.11 3.98
N PRO A 125 2.11 22.93 3.68
CA PRO A 125 2.27 23.52 2.37
C PRO A 125 2.75 22.46 1.36
N ILE A 126 1.80 21.88 0.63
CA ILE A 126 2.06 20.92 -0.45
C ILE A 126 1.47 21.48 -1.72
N LYS A 127 2.34 21.77 -2.70
CA LYS A 127 1.96 22.38 -3.98
C LYS A 127 1.03 21.45 -4.75
N ARG A 128 1.48 20.21 -5.00
CA ARG A 128 0.75 19.20 -5.78
C ARG A 128 1.02 17.80 -5.24
N PHE A 129 0.02 16.92 -5.38
CA PHE A 129 0.18 15.48 -5.22
C PHE A 129 0.17 14.78 -6.57
N ILE A 130 0.83 13.63 -6.65
CA ILE A 130 0.77 12.72 -7.79
C ILE A 130 0.34 11.34 -7.29
N ALA A 131 -0.77 10.82 -7.81
CA ALA A 131 -1.23 9.45 -7.61
C ALA A 131 -0.54 8.52 -8.62
N ALA A 132 0.47 7.78 -8.18
CA ALA A 132 1.23 6.87 -9.03
C ALA A 132 0.74 5.43 -8.81
N THR A 133 0.16 4.80 -9.84
CA THR A 133 -0.28 3.40 -9.79
C THR A 133 0.57 2.53 -10.71
N ASN A 134 0.45 1.22 -10.55
CA ASN A 134 0.95 0.27 -11.55
C ASN A 134 -0.06 0.10 -12.69
N ALA A 135 -0.02 -1.03 -13.39
CA ALA A 135 -0.98 -1.37 -14.45
C ALA A 135 -2.46 -1.43 -13.98
N ASN A 136 -2.71 -1.56 -12.67
CA ASN A 136 -4.03 -1.46 -12.05
C ASN A 136 -4.45 0.01 -11.93
N ASP A 137 -4.83 0.57 -13.08
CA ASP A 137 -4.90 2.00 -13.39
C ASP A 137 -6.32 2.61 -13.27
N THR A 138 -7.18 2.06 -12.41
CA THR A 138 -8.58 2.54 -12.26
C THR A 138 -8.64 4.04 -11.97
N VAL A 139 -7.85 4.53 -11.03
CA VAL A 139 -7.85 5.95 -10.65
C VAL A 139 -7.23 6.84 -11.73
N PRO A 140 -6.05 6.55 -12.31
CA PRO A 140 -5.54 7.33 -13.44
C PRO A 140 -6.53 7.46 -14.60
N ARG A 141 -7.20 6.37 -15.00
CA ARG A 141 -8.21 6.43 -16.06
C ARG A 141 -9.45 7.23 -15.65
N TYR A 142 -9.90 7.08 -14.41
CA TYR A 142 -10.99 7.88 -13.85
C TYR A 142 -10.65 9.38 -13.85
N LEU A 143 -9.44 9.77 -13.42
CA LEU A 143 -8.99 11.16 -13.42
C LEU A 143 -8.86 11.74 -14.84
N GLN A 144 -8.53 10.90 -15.82
CA GLN A 144 -8.42 11.31 -17.22
C GLN A 144 -9.79 11.46 -17.91
N GLY A 145 -10.69 10.50 -17.73
CA GLY A 145 -11.93 10.38 -18.50
C GLY A 145 -13.23 10.62 -17.72
N GLY A 146 -13.18 10.67 -16.39
CA GLY A 146 -14.34 10.82 -15.50
C GLY A 146 -15.17 9.54 -15.32
N GLU A 147 -14.87 8.46 -16.05
CA GLU A 147 -15.60 7.19 -15.97
C GLU A 147 -14.95 6.24 -14.96
N TRP A 148 -15.74 5.77 -13.99
CA TRP A 148 -15.30 4.76 -13.04
C TRP A 148 -15.52 3.35 -13.60
N ALA A 149 -14.48 2.78 -14.22
CA ALA A 149 -14.52 1.46 -14.84
C ALA A 149 -13.31 0.60 -14.39
N PRO A 150 -13.35 -0.04 -13.21
CA PRO A 150 -12.26 -0.91 -12.75
C PRO A 150 -12.08 -2.12 -13.68
N LYS A 151 -10.83 -2.46 -14.01
CA LYS A 151 -10.46 -3.68 -14.75
C LYS A 151 -10.23 -4.84 -13.77
N ALA A 152 -10.14 -6.07 -14.27
CA ALA A 152 -9.66 -7.19 -13.47
C ALA A 152 -8.23 -6.91 -12.95
N THR A 153 -7.95 -7.31 -11.72
CA THR A 153 -6.63 -7.13 -11.09
C THR A 153 -5.55 -7.87 -11.86
N GLN A 154 -4.48 -7.16 -12.24
CA GLN A 154 -3.28 -7.73 -12.85
C GLN A 154 -2.16 -7.81 -11.82
N ALA A 155 -1.49 -8.96 -11.76
CA ALA A 155 -0.30 -9.13 -10.94
C ALA A 155 0.89 -8.37 -11.55
N THR A 156 1.63 -7.61 -10.74
CA THR A 156 2.79 -6.81 -11.17
C THR A 156 3.98 -6.98 -10.22
N LEU A 157 5.11 -6.34 -10.53
CA LEU A 157 6.26 -6.26 -9.61
C LEU A 157 5.95 -5.51 -8.30
N SER A 158 4.92 -4.66 -8.32
CA SER A 158 4.49 -3.84 -7.19
C SER A 158 3.23 -4.42 -6.54
N ASN A 159 3.32 -5.67 -6.10
CA ASN A 159 2.18 -6.49 -5.70
C ASN A 159 1.28 -5.89 -4.60
N ALA A 160 1.81 -5.03 -3.72
CA ALA A 160 1.00 -4.35 -2.71
C ALA A 160 0.10 -3.24 -3.29
N MET A 161 0.33 -2.87 -4.55
CA MET A 161 -0.46 -1.91 -5.32
C MET A 161 -1.39 -2.58 -6.33
N ASP A 162 -1.41 -3.91 -6.43
CA ASP A 162 -2.32 -4.66 -7.30
C ASP A 162 -3.76 -4.62 -6.77
N VAL A 163 -4.39 -3.45 -6.93
CA VAL A 163 -5.71 -3.11 -6.43
C VAL A 163 -6.49 -2.40 -7.53
N SER A 164 -7.54 -3.05 -8.01
CA SER A 164 -8.41 -2.45 -9.02
C SER A 164 -9.52 -1.58 -8.43
N GLN A 165 -9.91 -1.83 -7.18
CA GLN A 165 -11.01 -1.14 -6.50
C GLN A 165 -10.55 -0.46 -5.20
N PRO A 166 -9.95 0.73 -5.28
CA PRO A 166 -9.36 1.39 -4.12
C PRO A 166 -10.43 1.90 -3.16
N ASN A 167 -10.51 1.27 -1.99
CA ASN A 167 -11.54 1.50 -0.97
C ASN A 167 -11.46 2.87 -0.29
N ASN A 168 -10.32 3.56 -0.39
CA ASN A 168 -10.20 4.93 0.14
C ASN A 168 -10.49 6.01 -0.91
N TRP A 169 -10.76 5.67 -2.16
CA TRP A 169 -11.08 6.68 -3.18
C TRP A 169 -12.29 7.56 -2.80
N PRO A 170 -13.40 7.02 -2.24
CA PRO A 170 -14.51 7.87 -1.79
C PRO A 170 -14.10 8.91 -0.74
N ARG A 171 -13.08 8.63 0.09
CA ARG A 171 -12.55 9.61 1.07
C ARG A 171 -11.77 10.73 0.39
N VAL A 172 -11.05 10.43 -0.69
CA VAL A 172 -10.38 11.43 -1.52
C VAL A 172 -11.42 12.36 -2.14
N GLU A 173 -12.42 11.81 -2.82
CA GLU A 173 -13.49 12.60 -3.46
C GLU A 173 -14.22 13.49 -2.46
N GLU A 174 -14.59 12.93 -1.29
CA GLU A 174 -15.26 13.68 -0.24
C GLU A 174 -14.40 14.81 0.32
N LEU A 175 -13.09 14.57 0.51
CA LEU A 175 -12.17 15.60 0.98
C LEU A 175 -12.01 16.73 -0.05
N PHE A 176 -11.84 16.41 -1.34
CA PHE A 176 -11.78 17.39 -2.42
C PHE A 176 -13.07 18.22 -2.48
N ARG A 177 -14.24 17.55 -2.42
CA ARG A 177 -15.55 18.21 -2.40
C ARG A 177 -15.67 19.19 -1.23
N ARG A 178 -15.32 18.76 -0.01
CA ARG A 178 -15.44 19.61 1.20
C ARG A 178 -14.41 20.72 1.27
N LYS A 179 -13.21 20.53 0.71
CA LYS A 179 -12.16 21.55 0.65
C LYS A 179 -12.26 22.44 -0.59
N ILE A 180 -13.25 22.20 -1.46
CA ILE A 180 -13.49 22.95 -2.70
C ILE A 180 -12.24 22.89 -3.61
N TRP A 181 -11.59 21.73 -3.65
CA TRP A 181 -10.47 21.45 -4.54
C TRP A 181 -10.97 20.78 -5.81
N ARG A 182 -10.23 20.94 -6.90
CA ARG A 182 -10.56 20.30 -8.18
C ARG A 182 -9.73 19.04 -8.35
N LEU A 183 -10.36 17.91 -8.66
CA LEU A 183 -9.64 16.66 -8.93
C LEU A 183 -8.63 16.79 -10.08
N SER A 184 -8.84 17.72 -11.01
CA SER A 184 -7.89 18.07 -12.08
C SER A 184 -6.55 18.63 -11.57
N GLU A 185 -6.45 19.04 -10.30
CA GLU A 185 -5.19 19.47 -9.67
C GLU A 185 -4.36 18.30 -9.14
N LEU A 186 -4.95 17.11 -9.03
CA LEU A 186 -4.25 15.90 -8.64
C LEU A 186 -3.51 15.35 -9.85
N GLY A 187 -2.17 15.34 -9.81
CA GLY A 187 -1.37 14.64 -10.80
C GLY A 187 -1.62 13.14 -10.71
N TYR A 188 -1.44 12.42 -11.81
CA TYR A 188 -1.61 10.97 -11.85
C TYR A 188 -0.68 10.34 -12.88
N ALA A 189 -0.34 9.08 -12.68
CA ALA A 189 0.35 8.25 -13.66
C ALA A 189 0.08 6.78 -13.39
N ALA A 190 0.04 5.98 -14.46
CA ALA A 190 0.13 4.53 -14.40
C ALA A 190 1.48 4.11 -15.00
N VAL A 191 2.22 3.26 -14.30
CA VAL A 191 3.57 2.83 -14.69
C VAL A 191 3.59 1.31 -14.81
N ASP A 192 4.04 0.79 -15.95
CA ASP A 192 4.16 -0.65 -16.18
C ASP A 192 5.45 -1.25 -15.59
N ASP A 193 5.55 -2.58 -15.59
CA ASP A 193 6.69 -3.28 -14.99
C ASP A 193 8.01 -3.00 -15.72
N GLU A 194 8.01 -2.85 -17.05
CA GLU A 194 9.23 -2.56 -17.81
C GLU A 194 9.76 -1.16 -17.48
N THR A 195 8.88 -0.17 -17.38
CA THR A 195 9.21 1.18 -16.95
C THR A 195 9.63 1.18 -15.47
N THR A 196 9.02 0.36 -14.63
CA THR A 196 9.41 0.19 -13.23
C THR A 196 10.83 -0.36 -13.09
N LYS A 197 11.19 -1.39 -13.88
CA LYS A 197 12.57 -1.94 -13.93
C LYS A 197 13.56 -0.88 -14.38
N ALA A 198 13.23 -0.11 -15.42
CA ALA A 198 14.07 0.99 -15.91
C ALA A 198 14.27 2.06 -14.82
N ALA A 199 13.20 2.48 -14.15
CA ALA A 199 13.25 3.44 -13.05
C ALA A 199 14.12 2.97 -11.89
N MET A 200 14.05 1.68 -11.53
CA MET A 200 14.95 1.09 -10.50
C MET A 200 16.42 1.18 -10.90
N ARG A 201 16.75 0.90 -12.18
CA ARG A 201 18.12 1.02 -12.69
C ARG A 201 18.61 2.46 -12.71
N GLU A 202 17.75 3.40 -13.07
CA GLU A 202 18.07 4.84 -13.05
C GLU A 202 18.30 5.35 -11.62
N LEU A 203 17.46 4.93 -10.65
CA LEU A 203 17.64 5.23 -9.23
C LEU A 203 18.98 4.67 -8.72
N LYS A 204 19.33 3.43 -9.08
CA LYS A 204 20.63 2.84 -8.76
C LYS A 204 21.78 3.64 -9.37
N ALA A 205 21.65 4.10 -10.62
CA ALA A 205 22.69 4.87 -11.29
C ALA A 205 23.00 6.21 -10.60
N ILE A 206 22.06 6.77 -9.82
CA ILE A 206 22.27 7.95 -8.98
C ILE A 206 22.60 7.61 -7.52
N GLY A 207 22.88 6.34 -7.22
CA GLY A 207 23.31 5.89 -5.90
C GLY A 207 22.19 5.57 -4.91
N TYR A 208 20.94 5.40 -5.37
CA TYR A 208 19.79 5.07 -4.52
C TYR A 208 19.18 3.72 -4.90
N ILE A 209 19.39 2.70 -4.05
CA ILE A 209 18.76 1.39 -4.24
C ILE A 209 17.29 1.49 -3.80
N SER A 210 16.40 1.30 -4.76
CA SER A 210 14.96 1.35 -4.56
C SER A 210 14.31 0.01 -4.87
N GLU A 211 12.99 -0.02 -4.80
CA GLU A 211 12.15 -1.19 -5.05
C GLU A 211 10.94 -0.82 -5.92
N PRO A 212 10.19 -1.81 -6.46
CA PRO A 212 9.17 -1.55 -7.46
C PRO A 212 8.15 -0.48 -7.09
N HIS A 213 7.66 -0.44 -5.84
CA HIS A 213 6.59 0.49 -5.44
C HIS A 213 7.09 1.93 -5.45
N ALA A 214 8.22 2.21 -4.80
CA ALA A 214 8.85 3.51 -4.77
C ALA A 214 9.35 3.97 -6.15
N ALA A 215 9.80 3.03 -7.00
CA ALA A 215 10.23 3.34 -8.37
C ALA A 215 9.07 3.85 -9.24
N ILE A 216 7.85 3.33 -9.07
CA ILE A 216 6.64 3.85 -9.73
C ILE A 216 6.39 5.31 -9.32
N ALA A 217 6.43 5.60 -8.02
CA ALA A 217 6.23 6.96 -7.53
C ALA A 217 7.32 7.92 -8.01
N TRP A 218 8.57 7.46 -8.02
CA TRP A 218 9.69 8.24 -8.53
C TRP A 218 9.58 8.51 -10.03
N ARG A 219 9.19 7.51 -10.84
CA ARG A 219 8.99 7.70 -12.28
C ARG A 219 7.92 8.76 -12.54
N ALA A 220 6.75 8.60 -11.93
CA ALA A 220 5.65 9.55 -12.04
C ALA A 220 6.04 10.97 -11.60
N LEU A 221 6.83 11.08 -10.52
CA LEU A 221 7.36 12.35 -10.05
C LEU A 221 8.32 12.97 -11.07
N ARG A 222 9.32 12.19 -11.52
CA ARG A 222 10.36 12.66 -12.42
C ARG A 222 9.80 13.17 -13.74
N ASP A 223 8.75 12.54 -14.27
CA ASP A 223 8.08 12.96 -15.51
C ASP A 223 7.27 14.26 -15.37
N GLN A 224 6.81 14.58 -14.15
CA GLN A 224 5.86 15.67 -13.92
C GLN A 224 6.45 16.84 -13.12
N LEU A 225 7.66 16.70 -12.56
CA LEU A 225 8.30 17.72 -11.75
C LEU A 225 8.75 18.90 -12.62
N GLN A 226 8.28 20.10 -12.29
CA GLN A 226 8.57 21.31 -13.05
C GLN A 226 9.82 22.03 -12.51
N PRO A 227 10.50 22.85 -13.35
CA PRO A 227 11.60 23.69 -12.88
C PRO A 227 11.19 24.55 -11.67
N GLY A 228 12.02 24.55 -10.63
CA GLY A 228 11.76 25.26 -9.37
C GLY A 228 10.88 24.49 -8.37
N GLU A 229 10.38 23.31 -8.72
CA GLU A 229 9.70 22.40 -7.79
C GLU A 229 10.69 21.50 -7.03
N TYR A 230 10.34 21.16 -5.79
CA TYR A 230 11.04 20.14 -5.01
C TYR A 230 10.21 18.86 -4.97
N GLY A 231 10.75 17.78 -5.51
CA GLY A 231 10.05 16.50 -5.61
C GLY A 231 10.34 15.59 -4.42
N LEU A 232 9.29 14.97 -3.88
CA LEU A 232 9.37 13.91 -2.89
C LEU A 232 8.53 12.71 -3.35
N PHE A 233 9.09 11.50 -3.28
CA PHE A 233 8.34 10.26 -3.53
C PHE A 233 8.44 9.36 -2.28
N LEU A 234 7.36 8.63 -1.96
CA LEU A 234 7.35 7.79 -0.76
C LEU A 234 8.01 6.43 -1.02
N GLY A 235 9.06 6.14 -0.23
CA GLY A 235 9.65 4.81 -0.12
C GLY A 235 8.82 3.91 0.78
N THR A 236 7.80 3.25 0.25
CA THR A 236 6.80 2.52 1.06
C THR A 236 7.27 1.20 1.65
N ALA A 237 8.38 0.65 1.16
CA ALA A 237 8.94 -0.61 1.62
C ALA A 237 10.46 -0.62 1.49
N HIS A 238 11.11 -1.39 2.35
CA HIS A 238 12.53 -1.66 2.21
C HIS A 238 12.78 -2.62 1.02
N PRO A 239 13.79 -2.38 0.14
CA PRO A 239 14.03 -3.22 -1.03
C PRO A 239 14.25 -4.71 -0.75
N ALA A 240 14.83 -5.03 0.41
CA ALA A 240 15.03 -6.42 0.84
C ALA A 240 13.74 -7.24 0.99
N LYS A 241 12.57 -6.61 1.10
CA LYS A 241 11.28 -7.33 1.07
C LYS A 241 10.98 -7.94 -0.30
N PHE A 242 11.67 -7.49 -1.34
CA PHE A 242 11.54 -7.93 -2.73
C PHE A 242 12.89 -8.38 -3.28
N LYS A 243 13.72 -8.98 -2.41
CA LYS A 243 15.12 -9.35 -2.68
C LYS A 243 15.29 -9.99 -4.06
N GLU A 244 14.58 -11.07 -4.35
CA GLU A 244 14.68 -11.78 -5.64
C GLU A 244 14.51 -10.84 -6.85
N SER A 245 13.42 -10.08 -6.90
CA SER A 245 13.16 -9.13 -7.97
C SER A 245 14.20 -8.00 -8.02
N VAL A 246 14.60 -7.45 -6.87
CA VAL A 246 15.59 -6.36 -6.81
C VAL A 246 16.95 -6.83 -7.31
N GLU A 247 17.40 -8.01 -6.89
CA GLU A 247 18.68 -8.59 -7.34
C GLU A 247 18.66 -8.91 -8.83
N GLU A 248 17.56 -9.47 -9.34
CA GLU A 248 17.39 -9.73 -10.77
C GLU A 248 17.41 -8.44 -11.60
N ILE A 249 16.72 -7.39 -11.14
CA ILE A 249 16.60 -6.14 -11.90
C ILE A 249 17.91 -5.33 -11.87
N LEU A 250 18.56 -5.28 -10.71
CA LEU A 250 19.75 -4.47 -10.46
C LEU A 250 21.08 -5.22 -10.67
N GLN A 251 21.02 -6.55 -10.86
CA GLN A 251 22.19 -7.42 -11.06
C GLN A 251 23.23 -7.26 -9.94
N GLU A 252 22.76 -7.22 -8.69
CA GLU A 252 23.59 -7.02 -7.50
C GLU A 252 22.97 -7.73 -6.30
N THR A 253 23.82 -8.31 -5.45
CA THR A 253 23.38 -8.99 -4.24
C THR A 253 22.96 -7.98 -3.16
N LEU A 254 21.74 -8.10 -2.67
CA LEU A 254 21.21 -7.26 -1.60
C LEU A 254 21.36 -7.96 -0.24
N PRO A 255 21.99 -7.33 0.76
CA PRO A 255 22.04 -7.90 2.10
C PRO A 255 20.64 -8.00 2.69
N LEU A 256 20.35 -9.10 3.38
CA LEU A 256 19.09 -9.29 4.06
C LEU A 256 19.18 -8.66 5.47
N PRO A 257 18.32 -7.67 5.81
CA PRO A 257 18.24 -7.15 7.16
C PRO A 257 17.95 -8.27 8.16
N LYS A 258 18.46 -8.12 9.38
CA LYS A 258 18.34 -9.12 10.45
C LYS A 258 16.90 -9.56 10.68
N GLU A 259 15.97 -8.60 10.67
CA GLU A 259 14.55 -8.83 10.92
C GLU A 259 13.90 -9.77 9.90
N LEU A 260 14.38 -9.77 8.66
CA LEU A 260 13.93 -10.69 7.62
C LEU A 260 14.69 -12.03 7.68
N ALA A 261 16.00 -11.97 7.95
CA ALA A 261 16.84 -13.16 8.07
C ALA A 261 16.37 -14.09 9.19
N ASP A 262 16.04 -13.54 10.36
CA ASP A 262 15.59 -14.29 11.55
C ASP A 262 14.31 -15.11 11.29
N ARG A 263 13.55 -14.81 10.22
CA ARG A 263 12.28 -15.46 9.89
C ARG A 263 12.28 -16.25 8.58
N ALA A 264 13.30 -16.09 7.74
CA ALA A 264 13.31 -16.63 6.37
C ALA A 264 13.13 -18.16 6.34
N ASP A 265 13.73 -18.86 7.29
CA ASP A 265 13.73 -20.33 7.35
C ASP A 265 12.61 -20.93 8.22
N LEU A 266 11.81 -20.11 8.88
CA LEU A 266 10.73 -20.58 9.75
C LEU A 266 9.57 -21.20 8.92
N PRO A 267 8.92 -22.26 9.40
CA PRO A 267 7.79 -22.87 8.70
C PRO A 267 6.58 -21.92 8.66
N LEU A 268 5.85 -21.93 7.54
CA LEU A 268 4.60 -21.18 7.39
C LEU A 268 3.49 -21.83 8.22
N LEU A 269 2.66 -20.99 8.85
CA LEU A 269 1.54 -21.40 9.70
C LEU A 269 0.17 -21.11 9.06
N SER A 270 0.14 -20.69 7.79
CA SER A 270 -1.08 -20.25 7.12
C SER A 270 -2.05 -21.39 6.84
N HIS A 271 -3.34 -21.13 7.05
CA HIS A 271 -4.43 -21.95 6.55
C HIS A 271 -4.69 -21.66 5.06
N ASN A 272 -5.12 -22.67 4.29
CA ASN A 272 -5.52 -22.49 2.89
C ASN A 272 -7.04 -22.53 2.77
N LEU A 273 -7.65 -21.47 2.25
CA LEU A 273 -9.09 -21.36 2.08
C LEU A 273 -9.47 -20.87 0.67
N PRO A 274 -10.60 -21.31 0.10
CA PRO A 274 -11.16 -20.68 -1.09
C PRO A 274 -11.64 -19.26 -0.76
N ALA A 275 -11.89 -18.45 -1.80
CA ALA A 275 -12.54 -17.14 -1.67
C ALA A 275 -14.04 -17.28 -1.32
N ASP A 276 -14.34 -17.88 -0.17
CA ASP A 276 -15.68 -18.20 0.31
C ASP A 276 -15.87 -17.74 1.76
N PHE A 277 -16.94 -16.98 2.01
CA PHE A 277 -17.21 -16.42 3.33
C PHE A 277 -17.63 -17.47 4.34
N ALA A 278 -18.37 -18.50 3.93
CA ALA A 278 -18.80 -19.55 4.85
C ALA A 278 -17.60 -20.34 5.41
N ALA A 279 -16.61 -20.66 4.56
CA ALA A 279 -15.36 -21.27 4.96
C ALA A 279 -14.57 -20.38 5.93
N LEU A 280 -14.44 -19.08 5.62
CA LEU A 280 -13.76 -18.12 6.50
C LEU A 280 -14.46 -18.03 7.86
N ARG A 281 -15.77 -17.84 7.87
CA ARG A 281 -16.58 -17.73 9.09
C ARG A 281 -16.42 -18.96 9.97
N LYS A 282 -16.45 -20.16 9.36
CA LYS A 282 -16.24 -21.43 10.08
C LYS A 282 -14.87 -21.49 10.75
N LEU A 283 -13.81 -21.04 10.07
CA LEU A 283 -12.47 -20.98 10.64
C LEU A 283 -12.40 -19.98 11.80
N MET A 284 -12.96 -18.78 11.64
CA MET A 284 -12.88 -17.73 12.66
C MET A 284 -13.66 -18.04 13.95
N MET A 285 -14.71 -18.87 13.84
CA MET A 285 -15.55 -19.30 14.96
C MET A 285 -15.06 -20.60 15.64
N GLY A 286 -14.10 -21.30 15.03
CA GLY A 286 -13.49 -22.52 15.58
C GLY A 286 -12.28 -22.22 16.45
#